data_AF-A0A7Y8LK01-F1
#
_entry.id   AF-A0A7Y8LK01-F1
#
_cell.length_a   1.000
_cell.length_b   1.000
_cell.length_c   1.000
_cell.angle_alpha   90.00
_cell.angle_beta   90.00
_cell.angle_gamma   90.00
#
_symmetry.space_group_name_H-M   'P 1'
#
loop_
_entity.id
_entity.type
_entity.pdbx_description
1 polymer ?
#
loop_
_entity_poly.entity_id
_entity_poly.type
_entity_poly.pdbx_seq_one_letter_code
_entity_poly.pdbx_strand_id
1 'polypeptide(L)'
;MKYSEKFAELLHNQFNNDLEMESRGVKQAGFYVLVGASMPSVLIESGFLSNKQDAEYLKSSKGQDEIAAAIFKAIKSYKAYYEKVMETEL
;
A
#
# COMPACT_ATOMS: atom_id res chain seq x y z
N MET A 1 -14.33 5.58 -2.60
CA MET A 1 -13.55 6.09 -1.45
C MET A 1 -13.39 5.02 -0.37
N LYS A 2 -14.46 4.57 0.32
CA LYS A 2 -14.39 3.54 1.40
C LYS A 2 -13.49 2.33 1.10
N TYR A 3 -13.61 1.76 -0.09
CA TYR A 3 -12.81 0.61 -0.52
C TYR A 3 -11.32 0.92 -0.71
N SER A 4 -10.98 2.07 -1.31
CA SER A 4 -9.59 2.54 -1.45
C SER A 4 -8.97 2.87 -0.09
N GLU A 5 -9.73 3.52 0.80
CA GLU A 5 -9.28 3.83 2.17
C GLU A 5 -8.97 2.55 2.95
N LYS A 6 -9.83 1.53 2.84
CA LYS A 6 -9.57 0.25 3.50
C LYS A 6 -8.34 -0.45 2.92
N PHE A 7 -8.15 -0.40 1.61
CA PHE A 7 -6.94 -0.95 0.99
C PHE A 7 -5.68 -0.22 1.45
N ALA A 8 -5.72 1.11 1.50
CA ALA A 8 -4.62 1.94 1.98
C ALA A 8 -4.28 1.66 3.46
N GLU A 9 -5.28 1.45 4.31
CA GLU A 9 -5.08 1.08 5.72
C GLU A 9 -4.38 -0.29 5.85
N LEU A 10 -4.81 -1.29 5.07
CA LEU A 10 -4.17 -2.61 5.07
C LEU A 10 -2.72 -2.55 4.58
N LEU A 11 -2.45 -1.74 3.55
CA LEU A 11 -1.08 -1.47 3.08
C LEU A 11 -0.24 -0.81 4.16
N HIS A 12 -0.76 0.22 4.82
CA HIS A 12 -0.08 0.93 5.91
C HIS A 12 0.32 -0.03 7.04
N ASN A 13 -0.62 -0.87 7.47
CA ASN A 13 -0.36 -1.87 8.51
C ASN A 13 0.67 -2.91 8.05
N GLN A 14 0.61 -3.37 6.79
CA GLN A 14 1.57 -4.33 6.28
C GLN A 14 2.99 -3.74 6.21
N PHE A 15 3.11 -2.47 5.80
CA PHE A 15 4.41 -1.79 5.74
C PHE A 15 5.02 -1.64 7.13
N ASN A 16 4.25 -1.24 8.15
CA ASN A 16 4.73 -1.14 9.53
C ASN A 16 5.14 -2.49 10.14
N ASN A 17 4.56 -3.59 9.68
CA ASN A 17 4.85 -4.92 10.23
C ASN A 17 6.05 -5.60 9.54
N ASP A 18 6.24 -5.35 8.25
CA ASP A 18 7.17 -6.12 7.43
C ASP A 18 8.43 -5.36 7.00
N LEU A 19 8.39 -4.03 6.98
CA LEU A 19 9.50 -3.21 6.48
C LEU A 19 10.26 -2.55 7.64
N GLU A 20 11.56 -2.35 7.44
CA GLU A 20 12.39 -1.60 8.38
C GLU A 20 12.03 -0.09 8.40
N MET A 21 11.39 0.40 7.33
CA MET A 21 10.96 1.79 7.19
C MET A 21 9.56 2.00 7.76
N GLU A 22 9.40 3.05 8.58
CA GLU A 22 8.10 3.42 9.14
C GLU A 22 7.16 4.01 8.07
N SER A 23 5.91 3.53 8.04
CA SER A 23 4.90 4.08 7.16
C SER A 23 4.36 5.42 7.69
N ARG A 24 4.30 6.43 6.83
CA ARG A 24 3.92 7.82 7.22
C ARG A 24 2.41 8.08 7.20
N GLY A 25 1.61 7.02 7.32
CA GLY A 25 0.15 7.05 7.35
C GLY A 25 -0.53 7.18 5.98
N VAL A 26 -1.86 7.01 5.98
CA VAL A 26 -2.71 7.18 4.80
C VAL A 26 -3.05 8.65 4.62
N LYS A 27 -2.86 9.17 3.39
CA LYS A 27 -3.13 10.57 3.04
C LYS A 27 -4.01 10.67 1.80
N GLN A 28 -4.83 11.70 1.77
CA GLN A 28 -5.67 12.04 0.61
C GLN A 28 -4.98 13.15 -0.19
N ALA A 29 -4.93 12.98 -1.51
CA ALA A 29 -4.38 13.97 -2.44
C ALA A 29 -5.00 13.78 -3.82
N GLY A 30 -5.13 14.88 -4.58
CA GLY A 30 -5.71 14.89 -5.92
C GLY A 30 -4.74 14.43 -7.02
N PHE A 31 -4.08 13.29 -6.85
CA PHE A 31 -3.18 12.75 -7.87
C PHE A 31 -3.98 12.26 -9.08
N TYR A 32 -3.60 12.72 -10.28
CA TYR A 32 -4.30 12.39 -11.53
C TYR A 32 -4.48 10.88 -11.74
N VAL A 33 -3.48 10.08 -11.37
CA VAL A 33 -3.52 8.61 -11.52
C VAL A 33 -4.61 7.93 -10.67
N LEU A 34 -5.09 8.61 -9.62
CA LEU A 34 -6.14 8.12 -8.73
C LEU A 34 -7.54 8.64 -9.14
N VAL A 35 -7.61 9.65 -10.01
CA VAL A 35 -8.87 10.27 -10.43
C VAL A 35 -9.57 9.38 -11.46
N GLY A 36 -10.86 9.12 -11.24
CA GLY A 36 -11.70 8.38 -12.20
C GLY A 36 -11.46 6.86 -12.24
N ALA A 37 -10.66 6.32 -11.31
CA ALA A 37 -10.49 4.88 -11.17
C ALA A 37 -11.85 4.21 -10.86
N SER A 38 -12.27 3.27 -11.69
CA SER A 38 -13.50 2.48 -11.52
C SER A 38 -13.36 1.35 -10.51
N MET A 39 -12.17 1.20 -9.92
CA MET A 39 -11.80 0.20 -8.94
C MET A 39 -11.11 0.87 -7.73
N PRO A 40 -10.96 0.17 -6.61
CA PRO A 40 -10.14 0.63 -5.49
C PRO A 40 -8.70 0.91 -5.96
N SER A 41 -8.20 2.12 -5.71
CA SER A 41 -6.90 2.59 -6.19
C SER A 41 -6.17 3.36 -5.09
N VAL A 42 -4.86 3.19 -5.03
CA VAL A 42 -3.95 3.81 -4.05
C VAL A 42 -2.62 4.12 -4.71
N LEU A 43 -1.93 5.16 -4.25
CA LEU A 43 -0.56 5.47 -4.62
C LEU A 43 0.34 5.19 -3.41
N ILE A 44 1.45 4.49 -3.64
CA ILE A 44 2.39 4.10 -2.58
C ILE A 44 3.69 4.88 -2.81
N GLU A 45 4.09 5.66 -1.81
CA GLU A 45 5.45 6.18 -1.69
C GLU A 45 6.28 5.17 -0.89
N SER A 46 7.18 4.45 -1.56
CA SER A 46 7.99 3.38 -0.93
C SER A 46 9.21 3.89 -0.14
N GLY A 47 9.52 5.20 -0.24
CA GLY A 47 10.62 5.85 0.45
C GLY A 47 11.06 7.14 -0.25
N PHE A 48 12.03 7.84 0.33
CA PHE A 48 12.54 9.10 -0.21
C PHE A 48 13.92 8.92 -0.85
N LEU A 49 14.03 9.06 -2.17
CA LEU A 49 15.35 9.04 -2.84
C LEU A 49 16.30 10.16 -2.40
N SER A 50 15.76 11.23 -1.80
CA SER A 50 16.54 12.32 -1.19
C SER A 50 17.08 11.97 0.20
N ASN A 51 16.58 10.92 0.84
CA ASN A 51 17.14 10.37 2.06
C ASN A 51 18.12 9.24 1.70
N LYS A 52 19.37 9.33 2.18
CA LYS A 52 20.43 8.38 1.85
C LYS A 52 20.10 6.94 2.27
N GLN A 53 19.51 6.75 3.46
CA GLN A 53 19.18 5.45 4.02
C GLN A 53 18.06 4.79 3.20
N ASP A 54 16.98 5.53 2.94
CA ASP A 54 15.89 5.07 2.08
C ASP A 54 16.39 4.73 0.66
N ALA A 55 17.23 5.58 0.07
CA ALA A 55 17.77 5.36 -1.27
C ALA A 55 18.63 4.10 -1.36
N GLU A 56 19.46 3.82 -0.34
CA GLU A 56 20.25 2.59 -0.27
C GLU A 56 19.34 1.35 -0.12
N TYR A 57 18.31 1.42 0.73
CA TYR A 57 17.33 0.36 0.90
C TYR A 57 16.55 0.07 -0.40
N LEU A 58 15.99 1.11 -1.04
CA LEU A 58 15.25 1.03 -2.29
C LEU A 58 16.09 0.50 -3.46
N LYS A 59 17.41 0.75 -3.44
CA LYS A 59 18.35 0.24 -4.45
C LYS A 59 18.71 -1.23 -4.23
N SER A 60 18.59 -1.73 -3.00
CA SER A 60 18.97 -3.09 -2.65
C SER A 60 17.93 -4.12 -3.13
N SER A 61 18.38 -5.30 -3.55
CA SER A 61 17.48 -6.41 -3.90
C SER A 61 16.62 -6.84 -2.72
N LYS A 62 17.21 -6.91 -1.52
CA LYS A 62 16.49 -7.21 -0.27
C LYS A 62 15.32 -6.25 -0.05
N GLY A 63 15.57 -4.94 -0.12
CA GLY A 63 14.52 -3.94 0.11
C GLY A 63 13.43 -3.97 -0.96
N GLN A 64 13.79 -4.19 -2.23
CA GLN A 64 12.80 -4.36 -3.30
C GLN A 64 11.93 -5.60 -3.09
N ASP A 65 12.53 -6.73 -2.71
CA ASP A 65 11.81 -7.98 -2.43
C ASP A 65 10.89 -7.84 -1.22
N GLU A 66 11.35 -7.19 -0.14
CA GLU A 66 10.56 -6.93 1.06
C GLU A 66 9.36 -6.01 0.77
N ILE A 67 9.57 -4.91 0.05
CA ILE A 67 8.49 -3.98 -0.37
C ILE A 67 7.48 -4.72 -1.25
N ALA A 68 7.94 -5.49 -2.25
CA ALA A 68 7.07 -6.24 -3.13
C ALA A 68 6.25 -7.29 -2.35
N ALA A 69 6.88 -8.00 -1.41
CA ALA A 69 6.22 -8.98 -0.56
C ALA A 69 5.16 -8.32 0.35
N ALA A 70 5.45 -7.15 0.93
CA ALA A 70 4.51 -6.40 1.73
C ALA A 70 3.29 -5.96 0.90
N ILE A 71 3.51 -5.41 -0.30
CA ILE A 71 2.42 -5.03 -1.22
C ILE A 71 1.56 -6.25 -1.58
N PHE A 72 2.21 -7.38 -1.91
CA PHE A 72 1.50 -8.61 -2.25
C PHE A 72 0.62 -9.14 -1.10
N LYS A 73 1.15 -9.16 0.13
CA LYS A 73 0.38 -9.56 1.31
C LYS A 73 -0.82 -8.63 1.54
N ALA A 74 -0.63 -7.32 1.40
CA ALA A 74 -1.72 -6.35 1.54
C ALA A 74 -2.82 -6.54 0.47
N ILE A 75 -2.45 -6.81 -0.78
CA ILE A 75 -3.40 -7.14 -1.87
C ILE A 75 -4.21 -8.40 -1.51
N LYS A 76 -3.55 -9.46 -1.02
CA LYS A 76 -4.23 -10.69 -0.59
C LYS A 76 -5.22 -10.42 0.54
N SER A 77 -4.79 -9.67 1.56
CA SER A 77 -5.65 -9.28 2.68
C SER A 77 -6.85 -8.46 2.23
N TYR A 78 -6.62 -7.53 1.29
CA TYR A 78 -7.68 -6.71 0.72
C TYR A 78 -8.67 -7.52 -0.10
N LYS A 79 -8.19 -8.46 -0.93
CA LYS A 79 -9.04 -9.38 -1.68
C LYS A 79 -9.97 -10.16 -0.75
N ALA A 80 -9.43 -10.77 0.31
CA ALA A 80 -10.22 -11.52 1.27
C ALA A 80 -11.27 -10.66 2.00
N TYR A 81 -10.90 -9.42 2.36
CA TYR A 81 -11.84 -8.45 2.89
C TYR A 81 -12.95 -8.13 1.88
N TYR A 82 -12.59 -7.83 0.64
CA TYR A 82 -13.52 -7.44 -0.41
C TYR A 82 -14.52 -8.56 -0.72
N GLU A 83 -14.06 -9.80 -0.88
CA GLU A 83 -14.91 -10.97 -1.08
C GLU A 83 -15.94 -11.13 0.04
N LYS A 84 -15.50 -11.02 1.30
CA LYS A 84 -16.39 -11.11 2.46
C LYS A 84 -17.44 -10.00 2.48
N VAL A 85 -17.06 -8.76 2.15
CA VAL A 85 -18.02 -7.65 2.10
C VAL A 85 -19.07 -7.88 1.01
N MET A 86 -18.64 -8.31 -0.18
CA MET A 86 -19.55 -8.58 -1.29
C MET A 86 -20.52 -9.73 -0.98
N GLU A 87 -20.09 -10.76 -0.26
CA GLU A 87 -20.98 -11.85 0.20
C GLU A 87 -22.04 -11.38 1.19
N THR A 88 -21.73 -10.39 2.04
CA THR A 88 -22.67 -9.85 3.03
C THR A 88 -23.62 -8.78 2.50
N GLU A 89 -23.33 -8.24 1.31
CA GLU A 89 -24.19 -7.25 0.63
C GLU A 89 -25.19 -7.92 -0.35
N LEU A 90 -25.15 -9.25 -0.47
CA LEU A 90 -26.10 -10.10 -1.20
C LEU A 90 -27.13 -10.72 -0.24
#